data_AF-A0A800CKE4-F1
#
_entry.id   AF-A0A800CKE4-F1
#
_cell.length_a   1.000
_cell.length_b   1.000
_cell.length_c   1.000
_cell.angle_alpha   90.00
_cell.angle_beta   90.00
_cell.angle_gamma   90.00
#
_symmetry.space_group_name_H-M   'P 1'
#
loop_
_entity.id
_entity.type
_entity.pdbx_description
1 polymer ?
#
loop_
_entity_poly.entity_id
_entity_poly.type
_entity_poly.pdbx_seq_one_letter_code
_entity_poly.pdbx_strand_id
1 'polypeptide(L)'
;MKSGHPYKLNPVVDGQPPEYPFTKLEDVPEGYTWDDISYVIGGYNWKARFIDKDGYIITGDENATTQYNYYNPDLDMGNNWVGYHAGEENKPYDCGTCHTTAYSPEGNQDGLPGLIGTWSEPGIQCEECHGPGSAHAEYPMSFAMNVDRDSAACGDCHFRGVPEEVDAKGGLIKHHEQYEELFQSKHLTISCVDCHDPHDGVIQLRKTGEQTTRTQCENCHFQEAQAQKSEKHASSSDVQCISCHMPRVTKSALGDPEKFTGDIRTHLMAIDPNQIEQFNEDGTQSLSQLGLNFACRGCHVEGGSAEPMTDEELQAMANDYHTAPPAVEEGTAEDTNSN
;
A
#
# COMPACT_ATOMS: atom_id res chain seq x y z
N MET A 1 -2.95 -14.02 -13.32
CA MET A 1 -2.55 -13.12 -12.23
C MET A 1 -3.76 -12.93 -11.32
N LYS A 2 -3.63 -13.12 -10.00
CA LYS A 2 -4.69 -12.88 -9.01
C LYS A 2 -4.36 -11.63 -8.20
N SER A 3 -4.31 -10.48 -8.85
CA SER A 3 -3.96 -9.21 -8.21
C SER A 3 -4.90 -8.09 -8.68
N GLY A 4 -4.75 -6.90 -8.09
CA GLY A 4 -5.48 -5.70 -8.51
C GLY A 4 -4.86 -4.97 -9.70
N HIS A 5 -3.71 -5.42 -10.19
CA HIS A 5 -2.97 -4.79 -11.30
C HIS A 5 -3.76 -4.76 -12.62
N PRO A 6 -4.41 -5.87 -13.06
CA PRO A 6 -5.26 -5.86 -14.24
C PRO A 6 -6.49 -4.92 -14.13
N TYR A 7 -6.83 -4.49 -12.91
CA TYR A 7 -8.01 -3.67 -12.61
C TYR A 7 -7.67 -2.20 -12.34
N LYS A 8 -6.46 -1.74 -12.71
CA LYS A 8 -6.05 -0.33 -12.54
C LYS A 8 -6.81 0.62 -13.46
N LEU A 9 -7.22 0.13 -14.63
CA LEU A 9 -8.09 0.82 -15.58
C LEU A 9 -9.04 -0.21 -16.20
N ASN A 10 -10.34 0.06 -16.20
CA ASN A 10 -11.36 -0.91 -16.59
C ASN A 10 -12.31 -0.26 -17.60
N PRO A 11 -12.44 -0.79 -18.83
CA PRO A 11 -13.38 -0.25 -19.81
C PRO A 11 -14.83 -0.49 -19.36
N VAL A 12 -15.70 0.48 -19.64
CA VAL A 12 -17.15 0.35 -19.50
C VAL A 12 -17.73 0.00 -20.86
N VAL A 13 -18.29 -1.20 -20.97
CA VAL A 13 -18.83 -1.75 -22.22
C VAL A 13 -20.35 -1.81 -22.11
N ASP A 14 -21.05 -1.31 -23.13
CA ASP A 14 -22.53 -1.32 -23.21
C ASP A 14 -23.24 -0.76 -21.97
N GLY A 15 -22.66 0.28 -21.36
CA GLY A 15 -23.20 0.93 -20.16
C GLY A 15 -23.27 0.01 -18.94
N GLN A 16 -22.43 -1.04 -18.88
CA GLN A 16 -22.38 -1.95 -17.75
C GLN A 16 -21.18 -1.68 -16.83
N PRO A 17 -21.37 -1.72 -15.50
CA PRO A 17 -20.26 -1.60 -14.55
C PRO A 17 -19.22 -2.70 -14.78
N PRO A 18 -17.91 -2.41 -14.63
CA PRO A 18 -16.89 -3.45 -14.66
C PRO A 18 -17.10 -4.47 -13.54
N GLU A 19 -16.79 -5.74 -13.82
CA GLU A 19 -16.84 -6.81 -12.83
C GLU A 19 -15.52 -6.93 -12.07
N TYR A 20 -15.59 -7.01 -10.75
CA TYR A 20 -14.44 -7.20 -9.87
C TYR A 20 -14.57 -8.51 -9.08
N PRO A 21 -13.46 -9.16 -8.68
CA PRO A 21 -13.52 -10.45 -7.99
C PRO A 21 -14.19 -10.41 -6.61
N PHE A 22 -14.12 -9.28 -5.88
CA PHE A 22 -14.62 -9.20 -4.50
C PHE A 22 -15.23 -7.86 -4.10
N THR A 23 -15.20 -6.84 -4.97
CA THR A 23 -15.93 -5.58 -4.78
C THR A 23 -17.09 -5.50 -5.75
N LYS A 24 -18.05 -4.63 -5.44
CA LYS A 24 -19.15 -4.30 -6.33
C LYS A 24 -19.23 -2.79 -6.46
N LEU A 25 -19.26 -2.29 -7.69
CA LEU A 25 -19.43 -0.88 -8.01
C LEU A 25 -20.77 -0.73 -8.73
N GLU A 26 -21.80 -0.30 -8.00
CA GLU A 26 -23.15 -0.17 -8.56
C GLU A 26 -23.40 1.24 -9.10
N ASP A 27 -22.87 2.23 -8.39
CA ASP A 27 -23.16 3.63 -8.61
C ASP A 27 -22.00 4.36 -9.32
N VAL A 28 -22.38 5.41 -10.05
CA VAL A 28 -21.49 6.41 -10.65
C VAL A 28 -21.70 7.76 -9.94
N PRO A 29 -20.86 8.78 -10.19
CA PRO A 29 -21.04 10.09 -9.57
C PRO A 29 -22.44 10.67 -9.84
N GLU A 30 -22.93 11.49 -8.92
CA GLU A 30 -24.25 12.13 -9.04
C GLU A 30 -24.36 12.90 -10.36
N GLY A 31 -25.49 12.72 -11.06
CA GLY A 31 -25.74 13.35 -12.37
C GLY A 31 -25.22 12.58 -13.57
N TYR A 32 -24.53 11.45 -13.37
CA TYR A 32 -24.06 10.57 -14.43
C TYR A 32 -24.84 9.25 -14.44
N THR A 33 -24.72 8.55 -15.56
CA THR A 33 -25.13 7.15 -15.73
C THR A 33 -23.96 6.35 -16.29
N TRP A 34 -24.05 5.02 -16.26
CA TRP A 34 -23.02 4.17 -16.86
C TRP A 34 -22.86 4.40 -18.38
N ASP A 35 -23.89 4.92 -19.06
CA ASP A 35 -23.81 5.30 -20.47
C ASP A 35 -22.92 6.52 -20.72
N ASP A 36 -22.61 7.29 -19.67
CA ASP A 36 -21.72 8.47 -19.74
C ASP A 36 -20.25 8.12 -19.45
N ILE A 37 -19.97 6.89 -19.02
CA ILE A 37 -18.63 6.47 -18.59
C ILE A 37 -17.92 5.69 -19.70
N SER A 38 -16.67 6.04 -19.99
CA SER A 38 -15.79 5.27 -20.88
C SER A 38 -14.92 4.26 -20.10
N TYR A 39 -14.37 4.68 -18.97
CA TYR A 39 -13.50 3.86 -18.12
C TYR A 39 -13.71 4.13 -16.63
N VAL A 40 -13.42 3.11 -15.82
CA VAL A 40 -13.27 3.21 -14.36
C VAL A 40 -11.80 3.03 -13.99
N ILE A 41 -11.24 4.01 -13.27
CA ILE A 41 -9.91 3.95 -12.69
C ILE A 41 -10.00 3.29 -11.31
N GLY A 42 -9.35 2.14 -11.14
CA GLY A 42 -9.42 1.37 -9.89
C GLY A 42 -10.70 0.54 -9.76
N GLY A 43 -11.40 0.62 -8.64
CA GLY A 43 -12.59 -0.21 -8.35
C GLY A 43 -12.29 -1.55 -7.67
N TYR A 44 -11.05 -2.02 -7.72
CA TYR A 44 -10.67 -3.32 -7.16
C TYR A 44 -10.78 -3.42 -5.64
N ASN A 45 -10.36 -2.39 -4.86
CA ASN A 45 -10.37 -2.47 -3.39
C ASN A 45 -10.46 -1.13 -2.65
N TRP A 46 -9.71 -0.11 -3.07
CA TRP A 46 -9.62 1.14 -2.28
C TRP A 46 -10.62 2.20 -2.72
N LYS A 47 -10.62 2.50 -4.02
CA LYS A 47 -11.40 3.58 -4.61
C LYS A 47 -11.69 3.35 -6.08
N ALA A 48 -12.75 3.97 -6.56
CA ALA A 48 -13.09 4.09 -7.97
C ALA A 48 -13.19 5.57 -8.37
N ARG A 49 -12.69 5.89 -9.57
CA ARG A 49 -12.90 7.17 -10.25
C ARG A 49 -13.34 6.89 -11.68
N PHE A 50 -13.90 7.88 -12.34
CA PHE A 50 -14.63 7.66 -13.58
C PHE A 50 -14.12 8.59 -14.67
N ILE A 51 -14.07 8.09 -15.90
CA ILE A 51 -13.69 8.84 -17.09
C ILE A 51 -14.93 8.97 -17.98
N ASP A 52 -15.20 10.18 -18.47
CA ASP A 52 -16.34 10.47 -19.35
C ASP A 52 -16.10 9.97 -20.80
N LYS A 53 -17.08 10.19 -21.69
CA LYS A 53 -17.00 9.80 -23.11
C LYS A 53 -16.00 10.60 -23.94
N ASP A 54 -15.50 11.73 -23.45
CA ASP A 54 -14.44 12.52 -24.11
C ASP A 54 -13.04 12.19 -23.57
N GLY A 55 -12.95 11.28 -22.58
CA GLY A 55 -11.71 10.79 -22.01
C GLY A 55 -11.22 11.58 -20.80
N TYR A 56 -12.00 12.52 -20.27
CA TYR A 56 -11.61 13.31 -19.10
C TYR A 56 -12.05 12.63 -17.81
N ILE A 57 -11.26 12.81 -16.75
CA ILE A 57 -11.64 12.35 -15.41
C ILE A 57 -12.78 13.23 -14.92
N ILE A 58 -13.86 12.59 -14.45
CA ILE A 58 -15.04 13.28 -13.93
C ILE A 58 -14.70 13.90 -12.57
N THR A 59 -14.75 15.23 -12.52
CA THR A 59 -14.45 16.07 -11.36
C THR A 59 -15.68 16.79 -10.82
N GLY A 60 -16.69 17.02 -11.66
CA GLY A 60 -17.94 17.69 -11.29
C GLY A 60 -17.73 19.17 -10.92
N ASP A 61 -18.73 19.77 -10.28
CA ASP A 61 -18.63 21.14 -9.75
C ASP A 61 -17.75 21.21 -8.48
N GLU A 62 -17.53 22.41 -7.94
CA GLU A 62 -16.65 22.66 -6.78
C GLU A 62 -17.00 21.84 -5.53
N ASN A 63 -18.24 21.34 -5.41
CA ASN A 63 -18.69 20.56 -4.26
C ASN A 63 -19.03 19.10 -4.63
N ALA A 64 -18.79 18.71 -5.88
CA ALA A 64 -19.12 17.39 -6.37
C ALA A 64 -18.27 16.31 -5.67
N THR A 65 -18.90 15.17 -5.43
CA THR A 65 -18.23 13.98 -4.92
C THR A 65 -18.15 12.94 -6.04
N THR A 66 -16.96 12.75 -6.58
CA THR A 66 -16.73 11.98 -7.82
C THR A 66 -15.80 10.80 -7.65
N GLN A 67 -15.21 10.63 -6.46
CA GLN A 67 -14.46 9.44 -6.09
C GLN A 67 -15.26 8.63 -5.08
N TYR A 68 -15.47 7.35 -5.39
CA TYR A 68 -16.04 6.39 -4.46
C TYR A 68 -14.93 5.68 -3.70
N ASN A 69 -15.00 5.63 -2.37
CA ASN A 69 -14.10 4.83 -1.53
C ASN A 69 -14.86 3.63 -0.96
N TYR A 70 -14.24 2.46 -1.03
CA TYR A 70 -14.79 1.26 -0.43
C TYR A 70 -14.54 1.23 1.07
N TYR A 71 -15.44 0.56 1.79
CA TYR A 71 -15.35 0.31 3.20
C TYR A 71 -14.05 -0.43 3.56
N ASN A 72 -13.32 0.16 4.49
CA ASN A 72 -12.17 -0.45 5.12
C ASN A 72 -12.50 -0.76 6.59
N PRO A 73 -12.56 -2.05 6.99
CA PRO A 73 -12.90 -2.43 8.37
C PRO A 73 -11.86 -1.98 9.40
N ASP A 74 -10.61 -1.71 8.99
CA ASP A 74 -9.58 -1.19 9.91
C ASP A 74 -9.82 0.28 10.29
N LEU A 75 -10.54 1.03 9.45
CA LEU A 75 -10.83 2.46 9.65
C LEU A 75 -12.29 2.72 10.05
N ASP A 76 -13.17 1.77 9.72
CA ASP A 76 -14.61 1.80 10.00
C ASP A 76 -15.34 3.08 9.54
N MET A 77 -14.92 3.65 8.41
CA MET A 77 -15.46 4.93 7.90
C MET A 77 -16.65 4.76 6.92
N GLY A 78 -17.18 3.54 6.78
CA GLY A 78 -18.19 3.20 5.78
C GLY A 78 -17.68 3.27 4.33
N ASN A 79 -18.56 2.96 3.38
CA ASN A 79 -18.39 3.39 2.00
C ASN A 79 -18.70 4.89 1.92
N ASN A 80 -17.95 5.66 1.15
CA ASN A 80 -18.23 7.08 0.99
C ASN A 80 -17.86 7.63 -0.39
N TRP A 81 -18.53 8.72 -0.74
CA TRP A 81 -18.20 9.55 -1.88
C TRP A 81 -17.44 10.79 -1.40
N VAL A 82 -16.35 11.12 -2.07
CA VAL A 82 -15.53 12.31 -1.78
C VAL A 82 -15.19 13.05 -3.06
N GLY A 83 -14.87 14.34 -2.94
CA GLY A 83 -14.40 15.12 -4.09
C GLY A 83 -13.03 14.65 -4.58
N TYR A 84 -12.84 14.66 -5.89
CA TYR A 84 -11.53 14.49 -6.53
C TYR A 84 -11.36 15.58 -7.58
N HIS A 85 -10.46 16.54 -7.32
CA HIS A 85 -10.26 17.71 -8.18
C HIS A 85 -11.58 18.46 -8.49
N ALA A 86 -12.47 18.55 -7.50
CA ALA A 86 -13.80 19.15 -7.65
C ALA A 86 -13.73 20.56 -8.28
N GLY A 87 -14.54 20.80 -9.32
CA GLY A 87 -14.56 22.06 -10.07
C GLY A 87 -13.49 22.21 -11.15
N GLU A 88 -12.55 21.27 -11.29
CA GLU A 88 -11.54 21.30 -12.35
C GLU A 88 -12.14 20.79 -13.67
N GLU A 89 -12.45 21.71 -14.59
CA GLU A 89 -12.98 21.35 -15.92
C GLU A 89 -11.94 20.60 -16.77
N ASN A 90 -12.41 19.56 -17.49
CA ASN A 90 -11.61 18.80 -18.45
C ASN A 90 -10.28 18.26 -17.87
N LYS A 91 -10.29 17.71 -16.65
CA LYS A 91 -9.11 17.08 -16.06
C LYS A 91 -8.64 15.92 -16.96
N PRO A 92 -7.47 15.99 -17.61
CA PRO A 92 -7.00 14.92 -18.46
C PRO A 92 -6.64 13.67 -17.64
N TYR A 93 -6.81 12.51 -18.26
CA TYR A 93 -6.28 11.23 -17.79
C TYR A 93 -4.85 11.06 -18.29
N ASP A 94 -3.90 11.38 -17.42
CA ASP A 94 -2.45 11.29 -17.62
C ASP A 94 -1.81 10.18 -16.77
N CYS A 95 -2.63 9.24 -16.27
CA CYS A 95 -2.18 8.15 -15.40
C CYS A 95 -1.73 6.89 -16.17
N GLY A 96 -1.76 6.92 -17.50
CA GLY A 96 -1.56 5.76 -18.38
C GLY A 96 -0.26 5.00 -18.10
N THR A 97 0.85 5.71 -17.88
CA THR A 97 2.18 5.13 -17.61
C THR A 97 2.17 4.07 -16.51
N CYS A 98 1.34 4.22 -15.47
CA CYS A 98 1.31 3.30 -14.33
C CYS A 98 0.02 2.48 -14.22
N HIS A 99 -0.94 2.69 -15.13
CA HIS A 99 -2.28 2.12 -15.05
C HIS A 99 -2.67 1.31 -16.30
N THR A 100 -1.77 1.17 -17.27
CA THR A 100 -1.99 0.51 -18.57
C THR A 100 -0.76 -0.32 -18.97
N THR A 101 -0.91 -1.19 -19.97
CA THR A 101 0.17 -2.04 -20.46
C THR A 101 0.70 -1.54 -21.79
N ALA A 102 2.04 -1.47 -21.90
CA ALA A 102 2.75 -0.97 -23.07
C ALA A 102 2.32 0.46 -23.44
N TYR A 103 2.35 1.35 -22.44
CA TYR A 103 2.01 2.75 -22.60
C TYR A 103 2.95 3.47 -23.58
N SER A 104 2.38 4.37 -24.37
CA SER A 104 3.07 5.33 -25.23
C SER A 104 2.50 6.73 -24.94
N PRO A 105 3.35 7.75 -24.71
CA PRO A 105 2.88 9.12 -24.49
C PRO A 105 2.30 9.78 -25.75
N GLU A 106 2.43 9.14 -26.90
CA GLU A 106 1.94 9.65 -28.17
C GLU A 106 0.46 9.34 -28.40
N GLY A 107 -0.26 10.35 -28.92
CA GLY A 107 -1.65 10.20 -29.34
C GLY A 107 -2.64 10.22 -28.19
N ASN A 108 -3.83 9.69 -28.48
CA ASN A 108 -4.95 9.63 -27.56
C ASN A 108 -5.68 8.31 -27.77
N GLN A 109 -5.75 7.48 -26.73
CA GLN A 109 -6.43 6.20 -26.80
C GLN A 109 -7.89 6.39 -27.26
N ASP A 110 -8.35 5.50 -28.13
CA ASP A 110 -9.71 5.50 -28.70
C ASP A 110 -10.10 6.81 -29.44
N GLY A 111 -9.12 7.68 -29.73
CA GLY A 111 -9.35 9.00 -30.30
C GLY A 111 -9.96 10.00 -29.32
N LEU A 112 -9.96 9.71 -28.02
CA LEU A 112 -10.58 10.54 -26.99
C LEU A 112 -9.60 11.59 -26.45
N PRO A 113 -9.86 12.90 -26.61
CA PRO A 113 -8.89 13.95 -26.32
C PRO A 113 -8.43 14.00 -24.86
N GLY A 114 -9.26 13.56 -23.91
CA GLY A 114 -8.89 13.54 -22.50
C GLY A 114 -7.95 12.40 -22.09
N LEU A 115 -7.82 11.35 -22.91
CA LEU A 115 -6.90 10.23 -22.66
C LEU A 115 -5.51 10.58 -23.21
N ILE A 116 -4.54 10.85 -22.33
CA ILE A 116 -3.20 11.26 -22.75
C ILE A 116 -2.34 10.02 -23.02
N GLY A 117 -1.94 9.85 -24.28
CA GLY A 117 -1.18 8.69 -24.75
C GLY A 117 -2.08 7.54 -25.21
N THR A 118 -1.43 6.43 -25.57
CA THR A 118 -2.06 5.18 -26.04
C THR A 118 -1.47 3.98 -25.31
N TRP A 119 -2.16 2.84 -25.34
CA TRP A 119 -1.69 1.61 -24.71
C TRP A 119 -2.18 0.38 -25.47
N SER A 120 -1.55 -0.77 -25.22
CA SER A 120 -1.99 -2.04 -25.85
C SER A 120 -3.14 -2.68 -25.08
N GLU A 121 -3.13 -2.61 -23.75
CA GLU A 121 -4.19 -3.15 -22.89
C GLU A 121 -4.45 -2.24 -21.68
N PRO A 122 -5.73 -2.07 -21.25
CA PRO A 122 -6.02 -1.38 -20.01
C PRO A 122 -5.61 -2.23 -18.80
N GLY A 123 -5.21 -1.57 -17.72
CA GLY A 123 -4.66 -2.23 -16.55
C GLY A 123 -3.23 -2.73 -16.78
N ILE A 124 -2.60 -3.20 -15.71
CA ILE A 124 -1.25 -3.76 -15.72
C ILE A 124 -1.37 -5.26 -15.97
N GLN A 125 -1.02 -5.68 -17.19
CA GLN A 125 -1.08 -7.05 -17.70
C GLN A 125 0.33 -7.66 -17.74
N CYS A 126 0.42 -8.89 -18.24
CA CYS A 126 1.65 -9.69 -18.23
C CYS A 126 2.83 -8.95 -18.87
N GLU A 127 2.59 -8.32 -20.01
CA GLU A 127 3.64 -7.72 -20.84
C GLU A 127 4.20 -6.42 -20.24
N GLU A 128 3.56 -5.84 -19.23
CA GLU A 128 4.10 -4.64 -18.57
C GLU A 128 5.37 -4.98 -17.77
N CYS A 129 5.40 -6.13 -17.10
CA CYS A 129 6.57 -6.58 -16.35
C CYS A 129 7.47 -7.52 -17.18
N HIS A 130 6.87 -8.29 -18.08
CA HIS A 130 7.57 -9.34 -18.82
C HIS A 130 7.99 -8.92 -20.25
N GLY A 131 7.57 -7.73 -20.70
CA GLY A 131 7.74 -7.28 -22.07
C GLY A 131 6.86 -8.05 -23.07
N PRO A 132 6.95 -7.71 -24.38
CA PRO A 132 6.15 -8.36 -25.42
C PRO A 132 6.38 -9.88 -25.49
N GLY A 133 5.31 -10.64 -25.32
CA GLY A 133 5.32 -12.10 -25.18
C GLY A 133 5.08 -12.86 -26.47
N SER A 134 4.91 -12.19 -27.61
CA SER A 134 4.54 -12.82 -28.89
C SER A 134 5.48 -13.94 -29.34
N ALA A 135 6.79 -13.75 -29.21
CA ALA A 135 7.79 -14.77 -29.54
C ALA A 135 7.74 -15.98 -28.58
N HIS A 136 7.49 -15.72 -27.28
CA HIS A 136 7.29 -16.78 -26.29
C HIS A 136 6.01 -17.57 -26.58
N ALA A 137 4.91 -16.90 -26.95
CA ALA A 137 3.65 -17.55 -27.28
C ALA A 137 3.76 -18.46 -28.52
N GLU A 138 4.50 -18.04 -29.55
CA GLU A 138 4.66 -18.81 -30.79
C GLU A 138 5.69 -19.95 -30.63
N TYR A 139 6.79 -19.69 -29.91
CA TYR A 139 7.92 -20.61 -29.77
C TYR A 139 8.42 -20.72 -28.32
N PRO A 140 7.61 -21.24 -27.37
CA PRO A 140 7.89 -21.18 -25.93
C PRO A 140 9.16 -21.92 -25.50
N MET A 141 9.57 -22.93 -26.27
CA MET A 141 10.81 -23.67 -26.00
C MET A 141 12.07 -22.94 -26.48
N SER A 142 11.93 -21.93 -27.36
CA SER A 142 13.04 -21.19 -27.96
C SER A 142 13.18 -19.77 -27.41
N PHE A 143 12.06 -19.17 -26.97
CA PHE A 143 12.04 -17.85 -26.37
C PHE A 143 11.39 -17.93 -24.99
N ALA A 144 12.20 -17.77 -23.95
CA ALA A 144 11.70 -17.63 -22.59
C ALA A 144 11.11 -16.23 -22.40
N MET A 145 10.12 -16.13 -21.51
CA MET A 145 9.64 -14.83 -21.05
C MET A 145 10.73 -14.10 -20.28
N ASN A 146 10.83 -12.77 -20.41
CA ASN A 146 11.73 -11.98 -19.58
C ASN A 146 11.32 -12.12 -18.11
N VAL A 147 12.25 -12.28 -17.19
CA VAL A 147 11.95 -12.31 -15.76
C VAL A 147 12.89 -11.34 -15.08
N ASP A 148 12.36 -10.16 -14.76
CA ASP A 148 13.03 -9.19 -13.92
C ASP A 148 12.63 -9.40 -12.45
N ARG A 149 13.62 -9.35 -11.57
CA ARG A 149 13.45 -9.50 -10.11
C ARG A 149 13.91 -8.26 -9.37
N ASP A 150 14.46 -7.27 -10.08
CA ASP A 150 14.90 -6.02 -9.49
C ASP A 150 13.69 -5.23 -8.97
N SER A 151 13.84 -4.59 -7.81
CA SER A 151 12.79 -3.75 -7.23
C SER A 151 12.50 -2.52 -8.11
N ALA A 152 13.46 -2.08 -8.92
CA ALA A 152 13.29 -0.95 -9.82
C ALA A 152 12.11 -1.13 -10.79
N ALA A 153 11.87 -2.35 -11.28
CA ALA A 153 10.71 -2.64 -12.13
C ALA A 153 9.37 -2.43 -11.40
N CYS A 154 9.32 -2.62 -10.09
CA CYS A 154 8.15 -2.27 -9.28
C CYS A 154 8.08 -0.75 -9.07
N GLY A 155 9.25 -0.12 -8.91
CA GLY A 155 9.45 1.32 -8.80
C GLY A 155 9.03 2.12 -10.03
N ASP A 156 8.85 1.52 -11.20
CA ASP A 156 8.29 2.24 -12.36
C ASP A 156 6.86 2.76 -12.12
N CYS A 157 6.12 2.12 -11.21
CA CYS A 157 4.75 2.50 -10.83
C CYS A 157 4.56 2.79 -9.34
N HIS A 158 5.29 2.09 -8.48
CA HIS A 158 5.25 2.27 -7.04
C HIS A 158 6.23 3.35 -6.58
N PHE A 159 6.27 4.46 -7.34
CA PHE A 159 7.00 5.67 -7.03
C PHE A 159 6.17 6.92 -7.36
N ARG A 160 6.56 8.08 -6.83
CA ARG A 160 6.00 9.39 -7.17
C ARG A 160 7.01 10.38 -7.71
N GLY A 161 8.27 10.30 -7.26
CA GLY A 161 9.25 11.35 -7.51
C GLY A 161 10.68 10.86 -7.52
N VAL A 162 11.45 11.23 -6.49
CA VAL A 162 12.85 10.83 -6.36
C VAL A 162 12.97 9.82 -5.21
N PRO A 163 13.79 8.76 -5.35
CA PRO A 163 13.91 7.72 -4.33
C PRO A 163 14.27 8.23 -2.92
N GLU A 164 14.93 9.38 -2.83
CA GLU A 164 15.38 10.00 -1.60
C GLU A 164 14.30 10.79 -0.84
N GLU A 165 13.08 10.90 -1.38
CA GLU A 165 11.97 11.63 -0.76
C GLU A 165 10.72 10.75 -0.70
N VAL A 166 10.11 10.62 0.49
CA VAL A 166 8.79 9.98 0.64
C VAL A 166 7.75 11.08 0.84
N ASP A 167 6.90 11.35 -0.16
CA ASP A 167 5.92 12.42 -0.07
C ASP A 167 4.87 12.14 0.99
N ALA A 168 4.52 13.18 1.74
CA ALA A 168 3.40 13.20 2.67
C ALA A 168 2.44 14.35 2.38
N LYS A 169 1.18 14.18 2.81
CA LYS A 169 0.20 15.25 2.82
C LYS A 169 -0.91 14.93 3.82
N GLY A 170 -1.26 15.92 4.66
CA GLY A 170 -2.37 15.79 5.60
C GLY A 170 -2.11 14.75 6.70
N GLY A 171 -0.86 14.66 7.15
CA GLY A 171 -0.46 13.75 8.23
C GLY A 171 -0.38 12.27 7.83
N LEU A 172 -0.32 11.96 6.52
CA LEU A 172 -0.16 10.60 6.01
C LEU A 172 0.78 10.62 4.79
N ILE A 173 1.51 9.52 4.57
CA ILE A 173 2.29 9.28 3.36
C ILE A 173 1.34 9.19 2.16
N LYS A 174 1.71 9.77 1.02
CA LYS A 174 0.93 9.64 -0.21
C LYS A 174 1.04 8.21 -0.73
N HIS A 175 -0.03 7.70 -1.34
CA HIS A 175 0.04 6.41 -2.03
C HIS A 175 1.10 6.33 -3.13
N HIS A 176 1.56 5.08 -3.34
CA HIS A 176 2.57 4.65 -4.33
C HIS A 176 4.00 5.09 -4.01
N GLU A 177 4.37 5.09 -2.73
CA GLU A 177 5.71 5.45 -2.24
C GLU A 177 6.51 4.21 -1.79
N GLN A 178 6.01 2.99 -2.02
CA GLN A 178 6.60 1.79 -1.40
C GLN A 178 8.05 1.54 -1.83
N TYR A 179 8.40 1.96 -3.05
CA TYR A 179 9.76 1.86 -3.53
C TYR A 179 10.67 2.84 -2.79
N GLU A 180 10.27 4.11 -2.66
CA GLU A 180 11.01 5.14 -1.91
C GLU A 180 11.13 4.78 -0.43
N GLU A 181 10.05 4.30 0.19
CA GLU A 181 10.05 3.82 1.57
C GLU A 181 11.10 2.73 1.77
N LEU A 182 11.09 1.69 0.92
CA LEU A 182 12.04 0.58 1.05
C LEU A 182 13.48 1.04 0.74
N PHE A 183 13.66 1.93 -0.25
CA PHE A 183 14.95 2.47 -0.65
C PHE A 183 15.66 3.23 0.48
N GLN A 184 14.90 3.99 1.28
CA GLN A 184 15.42 4.73 2.43
C GLN A 184 15.58 3.86 3.68
N SER A 185 14.98 2.66 3.68
CA SER A 185 15.03 1.74 4.79
C SER A 185 16.34 0.94 4.82
N LYS A 186 16.58 0.23 5.93
CA LYS A 186 17.68 -0.75 6.03
C LYS A 186 17.48 -1.97 5.11
N HIS A 187 16.29 -2.17 4.58
CA HIS A 187 15.95 -3.27 3.67
C HIS A 187 16.15 -2.94 2.19
N LEU A 188 16.81 -1.82 1.83
CA LEU A 188 17.07 -1.46 0.42
C LEU A 188 17.80 -2.55 -0.38
N THR A 189 18.51 -3.45 0.31
CA THR A 189 19.26 -4.56 -0.31
C THR A 189 18.41 -5.80 -0.60
N ILE A 190 17.15 -5.81 -0.17
CA ILE A 190 16.19 -6.89 -0.37
C ILE A 190 15.26 -6.50 -1.53
N SER A 191 14.93 -7.46 -2.39
CA SER A 191 14.01 -7.21 -3.49
C SER A 191 12.55 -7.38 -3.08
N CYS A 192 11.63 -6.61 -3.68
CA CYS A 192 10.19 -6.73 -3.39
C CYS A 192 9.69 -8.18 -3.48
N VAL A 193 10.20 -8.94 -4.45
CA VAL A 193 9.83 -10.34 -4.76
C VAL A 193 10.36 -11.37 -3.76
N ASP A 194 11.28 -10.98 -2.87
CA ASP A 194 11.75 -11.85 -1.78
C ASP A 194 10.68 -11.97 -0.68
N CYS A 195 9.85 -10.93 -0.53
CA CYS A 195 8.72 -10.90 0.36
C CYS A 195 7.39 -11.16 -0.36
N HIS A 196 7.17 -10.64 -1.56
CA HIS A 196 5.87 -10.74 -2.24
C HIS A 196 5.88 -11.65 -3.47
N ASP A 197 4.74 -12.29 -3.75
CA ASP A 197 4.49 -12.91 -5.04
C ASP A 197 3.92 -11.84 -6.00
N PRO A 198 4.60 -11.48 -7.11
CA PRO A 198 4.08 -10.48 -8.04
C PRO A 198 2.81 -10.95 -8.76
N HIS A 199 2.49 -12.25 -8.74
CA HIS A 199 1.30 -12.80 -9.40
C HIS A 199 0.07 -12.90 -8.49
N ASP A 200 0.23 -12.75 -7.17
CA ASP A 200 -0.85 -12.84 -6.18
C ASP A 200 -0.86 -11.56 -5.31
N GLY A 201 -1.94 -10.79 -5.42
CA GLY A 201 -2.07 -9.51 -4.74
C GLY A 201 -2.32 -9.66 -3.25
N VAL A 202 -1.70 -8.79 -2.44
CA VAL A 202 -1.85 -8.76 -0.97
C VAL A 202 -3.31 -8.71 -0.53
N ILE A 203 -4.17 -7.93 -1.21
CA ILE A 203 -5.59 -7.84 -0.86
C ILE A 203 -6.32 -9.16 -1.10
N GLN A 204 -6.04 -9.84 -2.21
CA GLN A 204 -6.65 -11.13 -2.52
C GLN A 204 -6.30 -12.16 -1.45
N LEU A 205 -5.01 -12.23 -1.07
CA LEU A 205 -4.51 -13.14 -0.04
C LEU A 205 -5.14 -12.85 1.33
N ARG A 206 -5.28 -11.57 1.71
CA ARG A 206 -5.97 -11.19 2.96
C ARG A 206 -7.44 -11.65 2.97
N LYS A 207 -8.16 -11.52 1.86
CA LYS A 207 -9.58 -11.91 1.77
C LYS A 207 -9.77 -13.42 1.90
N THR A 208 -8.80 -14.22 1.46
CA THR A 208 -8.81 -15.68 1.57
C THR A 208 -8.19 -16.21 2.87
N GLY A 209 -7.64 -15.32 3.71
CA GLY A 209 -6.93 -15.71 4.93
C GLY A 209 -5.58 -16.39 4.66
N GLU A 210 -5.01 -16.16 3.48
CA GLU A 210 -3.71 -16.68 3.07
C GLU A 210 -2.58 -15.72 3.47
N GLN A 211 -1.37 -16.26 3.57
CA GLN A 211 -0.18 -15.48 3.91
C GLN A 211 0.12 -14.46 2.80
N THR A 212 0.32 -13.20 3.17
CA THR A 212 0.53 -12.10 2.21
C THR A 212 1.97 -11.95 1.72
N THR A 213 2.88 -12.70 2.34
CA THR A 213 4.31 -12.71 2.03
C THR A 213 4.83 -14.14 1.91
N ARG A 214 5.88 -14.33 1.13
CA ARG A 214 6.63 -15.59 0.99
C ARG A 214 7.61 -15.78 2.15
N THR A 215 8.16 -14.67 2.63
CA THR A 215 9.14 -14.63 3.72
C THR A 215 8.52 -13.91 4.91
N GLN A 216 8.72 -14.48 6.10
CA GLN A 216 8.29 -13.89 7.36
C GLN A 216 9.44 -13.13 8.03
N CYS A 217 9.13 -12.13 8.86
CA CYS A 217 10.13 -11.32 9.53
C CYS A 217 11.09 -12.17 10.36
N GLU A 218 10.56 -13.13 11.11
CA GLU A 218 11.28 -14.05 12.00
C GLU A 218 12.24 -14.99 11.26
N ASN A 219 12.11 -15.15 9.93
CA ASN A 219 13.07 -15.94 9.15
C ASN A 219 14.46 -15.29 9.12
N CYS A 220 14.54 -13.96 9.28
CA CYS A 220 15.79 -13.21 9.37
C CYS A 220 16.00 -12.58 10.76
N HIS A 221 14.92 -12.13 11.40
CA HIS A 221 14.92 -11.47 12.71
C HIS A 221 14.55 -12.43 13.85
N PHE A 222 15.23 -13.57 13.90
CA PHE A 222 14.92 -14.64 14.85
C PHE A 222 15.29 -14.28 16.30
N GLN A 223 16.24 -13.36 16.52
CA GLN A 223 16.62 -12.92 17.86
C GLN A 223 15.55 -11.98 18.42
N GLU A 224 15.11 -11.03 17.61
CA GLU A 224 14.04 -10.09 17.93
C GLU A 224 12.71 -10.82 18.13
N ALA A 225 12.44 -11.87 17.34
CA ALA A 225 11.26 -12.71 17.53
C ALA A 225 11.25 -13.46 18.88
N GLN A 226 12.43 -13.74 19.45
CA GLN A 226 12.56 -14.44 20.75
C GLN A 226 12.52 -13.50 21.95
N ALA A 227 12.68 -12.20 21.74
CA ALA A 227 12.77 -11.21 22.82
C ALA A 227 11.78 -10.07 22.55
N GLN A 228 10.72 -10.00 23.37
CA GLN A 228 9.80 -8.88 23.37
C GLN A 228 9.63 -8.38 24.80
N LYS A 229 9.81 -7.07 25.00
CA LYS A 229 9.73 -6.43 26.31
C LYS A 229 8.34 -6.50 26.96
N SER A 230 7.28 -6.57 26.14
CA SER A 230 5.89 -6.65 26.59
C SER A 230 5.33 -8.06 26.41
N GLU A 231 5.05 -8.75 27.52
CA GLU A 231 4.40 -10.07 27.51
C GLU A 231 3.01 -10.01 26.86
N LYS A 232 2.29 -8.87 27.00
CA LYS A 232 0.98 -8.67 26.36
C LYS A 232 1.08 -8.62 24.83
N HIS A 233 2.16 -8.06 24.29
CA HIS A 233 2.38 -8.06 22.85
C HIS A 233 2.78 -9.46 22.39
N ALA A 234 3.71 -10.11 23.11
CA ALA A 234 4.20 -11.45 22.77
C ALA A 234 3.12 -12.54 22.81
N SER A 235 2.13 -12.41 23.69
CA SER A 235 1.04 -13.38 23.87
C SER A 235 -0.21 -13.09 23.03
N SER A 236 -0.26 -11.95 22.32
CA SER A 236 -1.42 -11.55 21.52
C SER A 236 -1.26 -11.95 20.06
N SER A 237 -2.25 -12.65 19.51
CA SER A 237 -2.32 -12.89 18.06
C SER A 237 -2.60 -11.62 17.26
N ASP A 238 -3.11 -10.57 17.91
CA ASP A 238 -3.51 -9.32 17.27
C ASP A 238 -2.33 -8.33 17.14
N VAL A 239 -1.24 -8.58 17.88
CA VAL A 239 0.00 -7.77 17.81
C VAL A 239 1.06 -8.57 17.06
N GLN A 240 1.17 -8.30 15.76
CA GLN A 240 2.17 -8.92 14.88
C GLN A 240 3.33 -7.94 14.63
N CYS A 241 4.45 -8.42 14.09
CA CYS A 241 5.59 -7.55 13.75
C CYS A 241 5.15 -6.34 12.89
N ILE A 242 4.28 -6.58 11.91
CA ILE A 242 3.73 -5.55 11.02
C ILE A 242 2.81 -4.55 11.73
N SER A 243 2.33 -4.84 12.95
CA SER A 243 1.50 -3.91 13.72
C SER A 243 2.28 -2.65 14.11
N CYS A 244 3.56 -2.80 14.47
CA CYS A 244 4.43 -1.69 14.84
C CYS A 244 5.47 -1.34 13.76
N HIS A 245 5.97 -2.34 13.01
CA HIS A 245 7.02 -2.14 12.00
C HIS A 245 6.49 -1.94 10.58
N MET A 246 5.21 -2.16 10.31
CA MET A 246 4.60 -1.74 9.04
C MET A 246 3.21 -1.15 9.29
N PRO A 247 3.09 -0.13 10.18
CA PRO A 247 1.81 0.45 10.52
C PRO A 247 1.19 1.11 9.27
N ARG A 248 -0.10 1.40 9.34
CA ARG A 248 -0.80 2.04 8.23
C ARG A 248 -0.50 3.54 8.25
N VAL A 249 0.60 3.96 7.63
CA VAL A 249 1.02 5.37 7.58
C VAL A 249 0.64 6.03 6.25
N THR A 250 0.21 5.23 5.27
CA THR A 250 -0.04 5.69 3.90
C THR A 250 -1.53 5.77 3.60
N LYS A 251 -1.95 6.81 2.87
CA LYS A 251 -3.33 6.99 2.39
C LYS A 251 -3.44 6.81 0.87
N SER A 252 -4.23 5.82 0.47
CA SER A 252 -4.75 5.61 -0.88
C SER A 252 -6.14 6.20 -1.04
N ALA A 253 -7.11 5.79 -0.22
CA ALA A 253 -8.50 6.23 -0.28
C ALA A 253 -8.95 6.84 1.05
N LEU A 254 -8.80 6.07 2.13
CA LEU A 254 -9.26 6.40 3.47
C LEU A 254 -8.06 6.58 4.42
N GLY A 255 -8.27 7.37 5.46
CA GLY A 255 -7.28 7.58 6.50
C GLY A 255 -7.77 8.58 7.54
N ASP A 256 -7.35 8.35 8.77
CA ASP A 256 -7.67 9.10 9.97
C ASP A 256 -6.33 9.47 10.66
N PRO A 257 -5.73 10.64 10.31
CA PRO A 257 -4.44 11.06 10.87
C PRO A 257 -4.52 11.35 12.38
N GLU A 258 -5.70 11.69 12.91
CA GLU A 258 -5.89 11.89 14.35
C GLU A 258 -5.77 10.58 15.14
N LYS A 259 -6.05 9.45 14.48
CA LYS A 259 -5.82 8.09 14.99
C LYS A 259 -4.57 7.44 14.45
N PHE A 260 -3.69 8.20 13.78
CA PHE A 260 -2.42 7.71 13.23
C PHE A 260 -2.59 6.48 12.33
N THR A 261 -3.60 6.48 11.46
CA THR A 261 -3.87 5.33 10.60
C THR A 261 -4.38 5.70 9.21
N GLY A 262 -3.77 5.11 8.19
CA GLY A 262 -4.20 5.13 6.79
C GLY A 262 -4.79 3.79 6.36
N ASP A 263 -4.80 3.52 5.06
CA ASP A 263 -5.34 2.28 4.47
C ASP A 263 -4.28 1.45 3.73
N ILE A 264 -3.02 1.88 3.77
CA ILE A 264 -1.85 1.19 3.22
C ILE A 264 -0.76 1.10 4.28
N ARG A 265 -0.15 -0.09 4.38
CA ARG A 265 1.01 -0.33 5.25
C ARG A 265 2.27 0.25 4.61
N THR A 266 3.06 0.94 5.42
CA THR A 266 4.36 1.47 5.03
C THR A 266 5.41 0.38 4.87
N HIS A 267 6.42 0.65 4.04
CA HIS A 267 7.65 -0.12 3.93
C HIS A 267 8.85 0.56 4.63
N LEU A 268 8.58 1.48 5.55
CA LEU A 268 9.53 1.93 6.56
C LEU A 268 9.45 1.00 7.77
N MET A 269 10.43 0.11 7.97
CA MET A 269 10.35 -0.89 9.05
C MET A 269 11.10 -0.55 10.33
N ALA A 270 12.11 0.31 10.25
CA ALA A 270 12.87 0.68 11.44
C ALA A 270 12.07 1.70 12.28
N ILE A 271 12.01 1.51 13.59
CA ILE A 271 11.42 2.46 14.54
C ILE A 271 12.55 3.23 15.22
N ASP A 272 12.46 4.55 15.27
CA ASP A 272 13.35 5.37 16.11
C ASP A 272 12.71 5.51 17.50
N PRO A 273 13.30 4.92 18.57
CA PRO A 273 12.71 4.95 19.91
C PRO A 273 12.73 6.35 20.56
N ASN A 274 13.37 7.34 19.94
CA ASN A 274 13.43 8.71 20.45
C ASN A 274 12.59 9.69 19.61
N GLN A 275 11.97 9.23 18.53
CA GLN A 275 11.21 10.07 17.60
C GLN A 275 9.70 9.85 17.79
N ILE A 276 8.97 10.89 18.14
CA ILE A 276 7.50 10.82 18.24
C ILE A 276 6.85 11.00 16.85
N GLU A 277 7.24 12.05 16.14
CA GLU A 277 6.64 12.44 14.86
C GLU A 277 7.12 11.58 13.68
N GLN A 278 6.27 11.48 12.65
CA GLN A 278 6.57 10.72 11.42
C GLN A 278 6.99 11.62 10.26
N PHE A 279 6.62 12.89 10.30
CA PHE A 279 6.80 13.82 9.19
C PHE A 279 7.72 14.98 9.60
N ASN A 280 8.31 15.62 8.60
CA ASN A 280 9.03 16.87 8.78
C ASN A 280 8.09 18.01 9.25
N GLU A 281 8.66 19.16 9.65
CA GLU A 281 7.92 20.26 10.28
C GLU A 281 6.77 20.82 9.43
N ASP A 282 6.90 20.79 8.09
CA ASP A 282 5.86 21.26 7.17
C ASP A 282 4.90 20.15 6.70
N GLY A 283 5.12 18.90 7.12
CA GLY A 283 4.29 17.74 6.82
C GLY A 283 4.31 17.31 5.35
N THR A 284 5.32 17.74 4.58
CA THR A 284 5.45 17.44 3.16
C THR A 284 6.18 16.14 2.87
N GLN A 285 6.99 15.66 3.81
CA GLN A 285 7.79 14.44 3.66
C GLN A 285 7.77 13.58 4.92
N SER A 286 7.83 12.26 4.74
CA SER A 286 8.05 11.32 5.83
C SER A 286 9.53 11.21 6.20
N LEU A 287 9.79 11.00 7.48
CA LEU A 287 11.09 10.59 7.99
C LEU A 287 11.34 9.11 7.61
N SER A 288 12.62 8.72 7.51
CA SER A 288 13.06 7.39 7.04
C SER A 288 12.95 6.28 8.10
N GLN A 289 12.66 6.64 9.35
CA GLN A 289 12.33 5.72 10.43
C GLN A 289 10.96 6.08 11.00
N LEU A 290 10.25 5.07 11.48
CA LEU A 290 8.94 5.22 12.07
C LEU A 290 9.01 6.00 13.37
N GLY A 291 8.17 7.04 13.45
CA GLY A 291 7.87 7.73 14.69
C GLY A 291 6.92 6.90 15.56
N LEU A 292 7.04 7.06 16.88
CA LEU A 292 6.23 6.34 17.87
C LEU A 292 4.74 6.68 17.80
N ASN A 293 4.37 7.83 17.22
CA ASN A 293 2.97 8.15 16.92
C ASN A 293 2.33 7.05 16.05
N PHE A 294 2.96 6.66 14.94
CA PHE A 294 2.39 5.61 14.08
C PHE A 294 2.71 4.19 14.55
N ALA A 295 3.87 3.96 15.17
CA ALA A 295 4.24 2.63 15.64
C ALA A 295 3.41 2.17 16.87
N CYS A 296 2.95 3.12 17.70
CA CYS A 296 2.30 2.81 18.98
C CYS A 296 0.87 3.36 19.10
N ARG A 297 0.61 4.59 18.65
CA ARG A 297 -0.68 5.27 18.89
C ARG A 297 -1.81 4.85 17.97
N GLY A 298 -1.56 3.93 17.03
CA GLY A 298 -2.65 3.17 16.41
C GLY A 298 -3.48 2.37 17.44
N CYS A 299 -2.88 2.03 18.59
CA CYS A 299 -3.57 1.37 19.71
C CYS A 299 -3.56 2.20 21.00
N HIS A 300 -2.42 2.82 21.32
CA HIS A 300 -2.17 3.55 22.59
C HIS A 300 -2.58 5.03 22.52
N VAL A 301 -3.82 5.29 22.08
CA VAL A 301 -4.42 6.63 21.99
C VAL A 301 -5.75 6.64 22.76
N GLU A 302 -6.22 7.81 23.17
CA GLU A 302 -7.53 7.94 23.83
C GLU A 302 -8.64 7.35 22.95
N GLY A 303 -9.42 6.43 23.51
CA GLY A 303 -10.46 5.69 22.77
C GLY A 303 -9.93 4.59 21.84
N GLY A 304 -8.62 4.32 21.86
CA GLY A 304 -7.99 3.22 21.13
C GLY A 304 -8.21 1.85 21.77
N SER A 305 -7.55 0.83 21.20
CA SER A 305 -7.67 -0.57 21.65
C SER A 305 -6.78 -0.92 22.85
N ALA A 306 -5.92 -0.02 23.29
CA ALA A 306 -5.04 -0.18 24.43
C ALA A 306 -5.01 1.08 25.31
N GLU A 307 -4.50 0.94 26.54
CA GLU A 307 -4.35 2.09 27.44
C GLU A 307 -3.50 3.20 26.78
N PRO A 308 -3.96 4.46 26.78
CA PRO A 308 -3.19 5.58 26.25
C PRO A 308 -1.85 5.73 26.97
N MET A 309 -0.82 6.15 26.23
CA MET A 309 0.53 6.34 26.78
C MET A 309 1.08 7.74 26.44
N THR A 310 1.83 8.33 27.38
CA THR A 310 2.56 9.58 27.15
C THR A 310 3.77 9.36 26.23
N ASP A 311 4.33 10.44 25.69
CA ASP A 311 5.53 10.37 24.85
C ASP A 311 6.71 9.70 25.59
N GLU A 312 6.92 10.04 26.86
CA GLU A 312 7.98 9.46 27.69
C GLU A 312 7.78 7.96 27.93
N GLU A 313 6.52 7.53 28.13
CA GLU A 313 6.19 6.12 28.31
C GLU A 313 6.40 5.33 27.01
N LEU A 314 6.03 5.90 25.86
CA LEU A 314 6.27 5.30 24.55
C LEU A 314 7.77 5.14 24.28
N GLN A 315 8.55 6.20 24.50
CA GLN A 315 10.00 6.17 24.33
C GLN A 315 10.64 5.14 25.27
N ALA A 316 10.24 5.13 26.55
CA ALA A 316 10.74 4.16 27.53
C ALA A 316 10.39 2.72 27.13
N MET A 317 9.23 2.48 26.54
CA MET A 317 8.83 1.16 26.05
C MET A 317 9.63 0.75 24.80
N ALA A 318 9.78 1.64 23.82
CA ALA A 318 10.46 1.36 22.56
C ALA A 318 11.97 1.08 22.74
N ASN A 319 12.62 1.74 23.70
CA ASN A 319 14.01 1.49 24.02
C ASN A 319 14.21 0.05 24.53
N ASP A 320 15.19 -0.66 23.94
CA ASP A 320 15.55 -2.04 24.26
C ASP A 320 14.39 -3.04 24.13
N TYR A 321 13.40 -2.75 23.26
CA TYR A 321 12.19 -3.57 23.15
C TYR A 321 12.49 -5.05 22.81
N HIS A 322 13.51 -5.29 21.99
CA HIS A 322 13.96 -6.61 21.56
C HIS A 322 15.21 -7.12 22.29
N THR A 323 15.63 -6.47 23.36
CA THR A 323 16.81 -6.89 24.12
C THR A 323 16.42 -8.07 25.03
N ALA A 324 17.10 -9.20 24.86
CA ALA A 324 16.88 -10.38 25.70
C ALA A 324 17.22 -10.05 27.17
N PRO A 325 16.44 -10.55 28.16
CA PRO A 325 16.83 -10.46 29.55
C PRO A 325 18.18 -11.16 29.75
N PRO A 326 19.04 -10.66 30.67
CA PRO A 326 20.33 -11.28 30.93
C PRO A 326 20.14 -12.76 31.30
N ALA A 327 21.01 -13.62 30.76
CA ALA A 327 20.98 -15.06 31.04
C ALA A 327 21.01 -15.27 32.57
N VAL A 328 20.04 -16.03 33.08
CA VAL A 328 20.10 -16.49 34.47
C VAL A 328 21.30 -17.41 34.55
N GLU A 329 22.34 -17.03 35.31
CA GLU A 329 23.41 -17.96 35.64
C GLU A 329 22.75 -19.16 36.32
N GLU A 330 22.76 -20.32 35.65
CA GLU A 330 22.39 -21.57 36.29
C GLU A 330 23.32 -21.75 37.49
N GLY A 331 22.78 -21.52 38.68
CA GLY A 331 23.48 -21.73 39.93
C GLY A 331 24.05 -23.15 39.92
N THR A 332 25.37 -23.25 39.98
CA THR A 332 26.08 -24.52 40.13
C THR A 332 25.43 -25.28 41.27
N ALA A 333 24.74 -26.38 40.96
CA ALA A 333 24.28 -27.30 41.97
C ALA A 333 25.52 -27.77 42.75
N GLU A 334 25.65 -27.32 44.00
CA GLU A 334 26.62 -27.88 44.92
C GLU A 334 26.30 -29.37 45.10
N ASP A 335 27.15 -30.21 44.53
CA ASP A 335 27.26 -31.63 44.86
C ASP A 335 27.56 -31.75 46.36
N THR A 336 26.52 -31.81 47.17
CA THR A 336 26.63 -32.21 48.58
C THR A 336 26.66 -33.72 48.66
N ASN A 337 27.78 -34.29 48.22
CA ASN A 337 28.11 -35.67 48.50
C ASN A 337 28.83 -35.72 49.86
N SER A 338 28.07 -35.87 50.95
CA SER A 338 28.62 -36.12 52.29
C SER A 338 28.35 -37.56 52.71
N ASN A 339 29.43 -38.35 52.66
CA ASN A 339 29.80 -39.59 53.37
C ASN A 339 28.71 -40.54 53.89
#